data_AF-A0A522ZZK1-F1
#
_entry.id   AF-A0A522ZZK1-F1
#
_cell.length_a   1.000
_cell.length_b   1.000
_cell.length_c   1.000
_cell.angle_alpha   90.00
_cell.angle_beta   90.00
_cell.angle_gamma   90.00
#
_symmetry.space_group_name_H-M   'P 1'
#
loop_
_entity.id
_entity.type
_entity.pdbx_description
1 polymer ?
#
loop_
_entity_poly.entity_id
_entity_poly.type
_entity_poly.pdbx_seq_one_letter_code
_entity_poly.pdbx_strand_id
1 'polypeptide(L)'
;MQHIDTPEHWGGKVETHRSHLCVPAAGGCGHIWRPADVPTNGVIAVTTKGLNDSPLQGAVESLARDRDSLASRNAELEREVERLHQLINTPQTQDWMRAVDLEAAHQQERWGSAHDAGKAPEDWFWLLGYLSGKALAALKAGDQEKTRHHIISSAAVLRNWHRHIAGELTSMRPGIDPIARGIESRGRDLEEIAR
;
A
#
# COMPACT_ATOMS: atom_id res chain seq x y z
N MET A 1 -32.67 -18.33 12.98
CA MET A 1 -33.49 -19.09 13.94
C MET A 1 -33.72 -18.16 15.12
N GLN A 2 -34.97 -17.80 15.42
CA GLN A 2 -35.31 -16.89 16.52
C GLN A 2 -35.40 -17.71 17.80
N HIS A 3 -34.51 -17.46 18.77
CA HIS A 3 -34.62 -18.06 20.10
C HIS A 3 -35.55 -17.19 20.94
N ILE A 4 -36.74 -17.72 21.25
CA ILE A 4 -37.67 -17.12 22.21
C ILE A 4 -37.56 -17.98 23.46
N ASP A 5 -37.01 -17.41 24.54
CA ASP A 5 -37.02 -18.05 25.84
C ASP A 5 -38.43 -17.94 26.44
N THR A 6 -39.16 -19.06 26.51
CA THR A 6 -40.35 -19.14 27.35
C THR A 6 -39.89 -19.20 28.82
N PRO A 7 -40.27 -18.24 29.68
CA PRO A 7 -39.77 -18.15 31.04
C PRO A 7 -40.49 -19.18 31.91
N GLU A 8 -39.95 -20.37 31.94
CA GLU A 8 -40.43 -21.43 32.80
C GLU A 8 -39.56 -21.41 34.09
N HIS A 9 -40.23 -21.14 35.23
CA HIS A 9 -39.80 -21.44 36.62
C HIS A 9 -38.98 -20.42 37.45
N TRP A 10 -38.73 -19.19 37.03
CA TRP A 10 -37.88 -18.27 37.81
C TRP A 10 -38.68 -17.35 38.73
N GLY A 11 -38.78 -17.72 40.02
CA GLY A 11 -39.43 -16.97 41.10
C GLY A 11 -38.78 -15.63 41.45
N GLY A 12 -38.72 -14.70 40.51
CA GLY A 12 -38.43 -13.28 40.76
C GLY A 12 -36.98 -12.91 41.12
N LYS A 13 -36.03 -13.86 41.11
CA LYS A 13 -34.60 -13.57 41.24
C LYS A 13 -33.88 -13.98 39.96
N VAL A 14 -33.82 -13.08 39.00
CA VAL A 14 -32.94 -13.23 37.84
C VAL A 14 -31.54 -12.84 38.30
N GLU A 15 -30.74 -13.82 38.72
CA GLU A 15 -29.31 -13.59 38.92
C GLU A 15 -28.69 -13.22 37.57
N THR A 16 -28.22 -11.99 37.47
CA THR A 16 -28.21 -11.26 36.22
C THR A 16 -27.18 -11.72 35.17
N HIS A 17 -26.28 -12.67 35.44
CA HIS A 17 -25.16 -12.96 34.51
C HIS A 17 -24.60 -14.39 34.52
N ARG A 18 -25.41 -15.45 34.64
CA ARG A 18 -24.88 -16.83 34.52
C ARG A 18 -24.89 -17.31 33.06
N SER A 19 -23.79 -17.91 32.63
CA SER A 19 -23.72 -18.68 31.39
C SER A 19 -24.66 -19.89 31.48
N HIS A 20 -25.38 -20.18 30.41
CA HIS A 20 -26.32 -21.29 30.31
C HIS A 20 -25.96 -22.19 29.13
N LEU A 21 -26.17 -23.49 29.30
CA LEU A 21 -26.01 -24.47 28.23
C LEU A 21 -27.24 -24.44 27.32
N CYS A 22 -27.02 -24.22 26.02
CA CYS A 22 -28.05 -24.37 25.01
C CYS A 22 -28.35 -25.86 24.79
N VAL A 23 -29.42 -26.37 25.39
CA VAL A 23 -29.70 -27.82 25.50
C VAL A 23 -30.01 -28.45 24.12
N PRO A 24 -29.19 -29.41 23.61
CA PRO A 24 -29.44 -30.04 22.32
C PRO A 24 -30.76 -30.82 22.24
N ALA A 25 -31.17 -31.45 23.34
CA ALA A 25 -32.41 -32.21 23.42
C ALA A 25 -33.67 -31.35 23.22
N ALA A 26 -33.57 -30.03 23.41
CA ALA A 26 -34.64 -29.05 23.15
C ALA A 26 -34.48 -28.35 21.78
N GLY A 27 -33.61 -28.87 20.90
CA GLY A 27 -33.29 -28.24 19.61
C GLY A 27 -32.21 -27.16 19.67
N GLY A 28 -31.46 -27.06 20.77
CA GLY A 28 -30.35 -26.12 20.96
C GLY A 28 -29.02 -26.57 20.32
N CYS A 29 -28.02 -25.67 20.28
CA CYS A 29 -26.73 -25.90 19.62
C CYS A 29 -25.62 -26.52 20.51
N GLY A 30 -25.92 -26.85 21.77
CA GLY A 30 -24.96 -27.50 22.69
C GLY A 30 -23.86 -26.61 23.25
N HIS A 31 -23.85 -25.32 22.90
CA HIS A 31 -22.85 -24.36 23.37
C HIS A 31 -23.30 -23.69 24.68
N ILE A 32 -22.32 -23.26 25.47
CA ILE A 32 -22.54 -22.49 26.69
C ILE A 32 -22.41 -21.00 26.34
N TRP A 33 -23.50 -20.26 26.55
CA TRP A 33 -23.61 -18.83 26.21
C TRP A 33 -24.13 -18.03 27.41
N ARG A 34 -23.75 -16.76 27.52
CA ARG A 34 -24.50 -15.80 28.35
C ARG A 34 -25.64 -15.20 27.51
N PRO A 35 -26.72 -14.69 28.14
CA PRO A 35 -27.81 -14.01 27.43
C PRO A 35 -27.35 -12.83 26.55
N ALA A 36 -26.19 -12.24 26.82
CA ALA A 36 -25.57 -11.19 26.00
C ALA A 36 -24.78 -11.73 24.79
N ASP A 37 -24.45 -13.03 24.75
CA ASP A 37 -23.68 -13.67 23.68
C ASP A 37 -24.58 -14.21 22.56
N VAL A 38 -25.89 -14.31 22.80
CA VAL A 38 -26.85 -14.65 21.75
C VAL A 38 -26.96 -13.43 20.83
N PRO A 39 -26.72 -13.58 19.51
CA PRO A 39 -26.91 -12.46 18.59
C PRO A 39 -28.41 -12.16 18.49
N THR A 40 -28.93 -11.30 19.37
CA THR A 40 -30.04 -10.43 18.98
C THR A 40 -29.55 -9.65 17.76
N ASN A 41 -30.39 -9.48 16.72
CA ASN A 41 -30.07 -8.76 15.48
C ASN A 41 -29.40 -7.39 15.75
N GLY A 42 -28.09 -7.33 16.02
CA GLY A 42 -27.43 -6.12 16.50
C GLY A 42 -26.19 -6.26 17.41
N VAL A 43 -25.73 -7.44 17.83
CA VAL A 43 -24.45 -7.53 18.56
C VAL A 43 -23.28 -7.43 17.57
N ILE A 44 -22.70 -6.24 17.43
CA ILE A 44 -21.55 -5.93 16.55
C ILE A 44 -20.26 -6.61 17.06
N ALA A 45 -20.09 -6.76 18.37
CA ALA A 45 -18.96 -7.44 18.99
C ALA A 45 -19.28 -7.87 20.42
N VAL A 46 -18.77 -9.03 20.84
CA VAL A 46 -18.79 -9.51 22.23
C VAL A 46 -17.51 -9.03 22.92
N THR A 47 -17.62 -8.11 23.87
CA THR A 47 -16.46 -7.48 24.54
C THR A 47 -16.02 -8.19 25.82
N THR A 48 -16.78 -9.17 26.30
CA THR A 48 -16.44 -9.91 27.53
C THR A 48 -16.56 -11.41 27.28
N LYS A 49 -15.56 -12.18 27.72
CA LYS A 49 -15.57 -13.65 27.65
C LYS A 49 -15.55 -14.24 29.06
N GLY A 50 -16.49 -15.12 29.34
CA GLY A 50 -16.60 -15.88 30.57
C GLY A 50 -15.65 -17.07 30.51
N LEU A 51 -15.19 -17.51 31.68
CA LEU A 51 -14.22 -18.59 31.80
C LEU A 51 -14.68 -19.89 31.09
N ASN A 52 -15.99 -20.11 31.01
CA ASN A 52 -16.62 -21.32 30.49
C ASN A 52 -17.39 -21.11 29.17
N ASP A 53 -17.24 -19.96 28.51
CA ASP A 53 -17.98 -19.67 27.28
C ASP A 53 -17.38 -20.44 26.09
N SER A 54 -18.25 -20.96 25.24
CA SER A 54 -17.83 -21.61 23.99
C SER A 54 -17.30 -20.57 22.99
N PRO A 55 -16.43 -20.95 22.02
CA PRO A 55 -15.93 -20.03 21.00
C PRO A 55 -17.07 -19.43 20.17
N LEU A 56 -16.94 -18.16 19.75
CA LEU A 56 -17.91 -17.52 18.84
C LEU A 56 -18.03 -18.32 17.54
N GLN A 57 -19.24 -18.76 17.22
CA GLN A 57 -19.53 -19.56 16.04
C GLN A 57 -19.18 -18.79 14.76
N GLY A 58 -18.39 -19.40 13.86
CA GLY A 58 -18.08 -18.86 12.53
C GLY A 58 -16.92 -17.85 12.44
N ALA A 59 -16.37 -17.37 13.57
CA ALA A 59 -15.25 -16.44 13.57
C ALA A 59 -13.96 -17.10 13.02
N VAL A 60 -13.71 -18.36 13.39
CA VAL A 60 -12.51 -19.09 12.96
C VAL A 60 -12.58 -19.42 11.46
N GLU A 61 -13.72 -19.87 10.93
CA GLU A 61 -13.86 -20.09 9.49
C GLU A 61 -13.81 -18.79 8.67
N SER A 62 -14.30 -17.67 9.21
CA SER A 62 -14.20 -16.38 8.53
C SER A 62 -12.74 -15.91 8.46
N LEU A 63 -12.04 -15.94 9.58
CA LEU A 63 -10.62 -15.56 9.65
C LEU A 63 -9.73 -16.45 8.78
N ALA A 64 -10.04 -17.75 8.69
CA ALA A 64 -9.33 -18.66 7.79
C ALA A 64 -9.54 -18.28 6.31
N ARG A 65 -10.78 -17.97 5.91
CA ARG A 65 -11.08 -17.50 4.55
C ARG A 65 -10.39 -16.18 4.23
N ASP A 66 -10.41 -15.24 5.17
CA ASP A 66 -9.76 -13.93 5.00
C ASP A 66 -8.23 -14.07 4.91
N ARG A 67 -7.63 -14.92 5.75
CA ARG A 67 -6.20 -15.23 5.69
C ARG A 67 -5.82 -15.82 4.33
N ASP A 68 -6.58 -16.78 3.82
CA ASP A 68 -6.27 -17.45 2.56
C ASP A 68 -6.45 -16.49 1.36
N SER A 69 -7.44 -15.59 1.44
CA SER A 69 -7.62 -14.49 0.48
C SER A 69 -6.44 -13.51 0.51
N LEU A 70 -6.01 -13.09 1.70
CA LEU A 70 -4.86 -12.20 1.89
C LEU A 70 -3.57 -12.84 1.39
N ALA A 71 -3.34 -14.11 1.68
CA ALA A 71 -2.18 -14.85 1.19
C ALA A 71 -2.15 -14.91 -0.35
N SER A 72 -3.30 -15.13 -0.98
CA SER A 72 -3.41 -15.16 -2.45
C SER A 72 -3.09 -13.80 -3.06
N ARG A 73 -3.60 -12.72 -2.47
CA ARG A 73 -3.36 -11.35 -2.92
C ARG A 73 -1.92 -10.92 -2.71
N ASN A 74 -1.29 -11.32 -1.60
CA ASN A 74 0.14 -11.07 -1.37
C ASN A 74 1.00 -11.76 -2.43
N ALA A 75 0.71 -13.03 -2.76
CA ALA A 75 1.44 -13.73 -3.80
C ALA A 75 1.29 -13.09 -5.19
N GLU A 76 0.15 -12.47 -5.49
CA GLU A 76 -0.05 -11.71 -6.72
C GLU A 76 0.74 -10.39 -6.72
N LEU A 77 0.72 -9.66 -5.61
CA LEU A 77 1.49 -8.44 -5.45
C LEU A 77 3.00 -8.70 -5.54
N GLU A 78 3.49 -9.78 -4.93
CA GLU A 78 4.90 -10.18 -5.02
C GLU A 78 5.33 -10.45 -6.46
N ARG A 79 4.48 -11.13 -7.26
CA ARG A 79 4.74 -11.35 -8.69
C ARG A 79 4.79 -10.05 -9.48
N GLU A 80 3.88 -9.12 -9.19
CA GLU A 80 3.84 -7.83 -9.88
C GLU A 80 5.03 -6.94 -9.50
N VAL A 81 5.44 -6.95 -8.23
CA VAL A 81 6.65 -6.26 -7.76
C VAL A 81 7.87 -6.80 -8.48
N GLU A 82 8.01 -8.12 -8.60
CA GLU A 82 9.13 -8.73 -9.34
C GLU A 82 9.10 -8.33 -10.82
N ARG A 83 7.93 -8.38 -11.47
CA ARG A 83 7.77 -7.96 -12.88
C ARG A 83 8.16 -6.50 -13.08
N LEU A 84 7.72 -5.61 -12.19
CA LEU A 84 8.03 -4.18 -12.25
C LEU A 84 9.51 -3.93 -11.99
N HIS A 85 10.12 -4.63 -11.03
CA HIS A 85 11.57 -4.56 -10.81
C HIS A 85 12.36 -4.96 -12.05
N GLN A 86 12.00 -6.06 -12.70
CA GLN A 86 12.66 -6.47 -13.94
C GLN A 86 12.51 -5.42 -15.04
N LEU A 87 11.32 -4.83 -15.18
CA LEU A 87 11.03 -3.84 -16.21
C LEU A 87 11.91 -2.58 -16.06
N ILE A 88 12.09 -2.07 -14.84
CA ILE A 88 12.89 -0.86 -14.60
C ILE A 88 14.40 -1.16 -14.57
N ASN A 89 14.82 -2.36 -14.17
CA ASN A 89 16.24 -2.73 -14.06
C ASN A 89 16.83 -3.34 -15.34
N THR A 90 16.07 -3.39 -16.43
CA THR A 90 16.55 -3.87 -17.75
C THR A 90 17.03 -2.69 -18.61
N PRO A 91 18.30 -2.66 -19.04
CA PRO A 91 18.79 -1.64 -19.96
C PRO A 91 18.05 -1.64 -21.29
N GLN A 92 17.40 -0.53 -21.64
CA GLN A 92 16.71 -0.34 -22.92
C GLN A 92 17.60 0.44 -23.89
N THR A 93 17.67 0.05 -25.16
CA THR A 93 18.60 0.66 -26.14
C THR A 93 17.97 1.07 -27.47
N GLN A 94 16.67 0.79 -27.68
CA GLN A 94 16.00 0.96 -28.98
C GLN A 94 14.82 1.95 -28.95
N ASP A 95 13.93 1.86 -27.95
CA ASP A 95 12.83 2.81 -27.77
C ASP A 95 13.26 3.93 -26.81
N TRP A 96 13.68 5.06 -27.39
CA TRP A 96 14.27 6.17 -26.66
C TRP A 96 13.38 6.73 -25.55
N MET A 97 12.12 7.08 -25.85
CA MET A 97 11.24 7.72 -24.86
C MET A 97 10.87 6.75 -23.73
N ARG A 98 10.55 5.50 -24.10
CA ARG A 98 10.26 4.45 -23.12
C ARG A 98 11.47 4.13 -22.25
N ALA A 99 12.67 4.11 -22.83
CA ALA A 99 13.90 3.88 -22.10
C ALA A 99 14.18 4.99 -21.08
N VAL A 100 13.95 6.26 -21.46
CA VAL A 100 14.09 7.40 -20.55
C VAL A 100 13.11 7.33 -19.38
N ASP A 101 11.86 6.94 -19.63
CA ASP A 101 10.86 6.77 -18.57
C ASP A 101 11.25 5.67 -17.57
N LEU A 102 11.74 4.54 -18.07
CA LEU A 102 12.17 3.39 -17.26
C LEU A 102 13.46 3.68 -16.48
N GLU A 103 14.47 4.26 -17.13
CA GLU A 103 15.73 4.65 -16.50
C GLU A 103 15.50 5.74 -15.44
N ALA A 104 14.58 6.68 -15.67
CA ALA A 104 14.21 7.68 -14.66
C ALA A 104 13.60 7.02 -13.42
N ALA A 105 12.75 6.00 -13.60
CA ALA A 105 12.21 5.20 -12.49
C ALA A 105 13.30 4.41 -11.78
N HIS A 106 14.22 3.77 -12.52
CA HIS A 106 15.37 3.04 -11.96
C HIS A 106 16.26 3.94 -11.08
N GLN A 107 16.60 5.15 -11.55
CA GLN A 107 17.40 6.10 -10.78
C GLN A 107 16.72 6.51 -9.46
N GLN A 108 15.39 6.68 -9.48
CA GLN A 108 14.62 6.99 -8.28
C GLN A 108 14.50 5.81 -7.32
N GLU A 109 14.34 4.59 -7.84
CA GLU A 109 14.34 3.37 -7.03
C GLU A 109 15.70 3.19 -6.33
N ARG A 110 16.79 3.34 -7.09
CA ARG A 110 18.15 3.12 -6.60
C ARG A 110 18.62 4.13 -5.56
N TRP A 111 18.25 5.41 -5.70
CA TRP A 111 18.74 6.48 -4.83
C TRP A 111 17.66 7.06 -3.89
N GLY A 112 16.39 6.75 -4.13
CA GLY A 112 15.26 7.22 -3.34
C GLY A 112 14.84 8.66 -3.66
N SER A 113 13.55 8.97 -3.47
CA SER A 113 12.99 10.31 -3.67
C SER A 113 13.55 11.36 -2.70
N ALA A 114 14.02 10.93 -1.52
CA ALA A 114 14.68 11.80 -0.54
C ALA A 114 16.04 12.33 -1.05
N HIS A 115 16.75 11.53 -1.84
CA HIS A 115 18.03 11.93 -2.43
C HIS A 115 17.84 13.02 -3.49
N ASP A 116 16.76 12.96 -4.28
CA ASP A 116 16.42 14.01 -5.25
C ASP A 116 15.85 15.26 -4.58
N ALA A 117 15.19 15.12 -3.42
CA ALA A 117 14.62 16.25 -2.69
C ALA A 117 15.69 17.17 -2.08
N GLY A 118 16.89 16.68 -1.80
CA GLY A 118 17.99 17.46 -1.23
C GLY A 118 18.78 18.28 -2.24
N LYS A 119 18.67 17.95 -3.53
CA LYS A 119 19.51 18.52 -4.60
C LYS A 119 19.20 20.00 -4.83
N ALA A 120 20.24 20.82 -4.81
CA ALA A 120 20.21 22.17 -5.33
C ALA A 120 20.26 22.16 -6.88
N PRO A 121 19.90 23.26 -7.56
CA PRO A 121 20.01 23.35 -9.02
C PRO A 121 21.40 22.98 -9.57
N GLU A 122 22.45 23.31 -8.84
CA GLU A 122 23.84 23.00 -9.19
C GLU A 122 24.11 21.49 -9.16
N ASP A 123 23.52 20.75 -8.22
CA ASP A 123 23.67 19.29 -8.13
C ASP A 123 23.07 18.60 -9.35
N TRP A 124 21.92 19.09 -9.82
CA TRP A 124 21.29 18.61 -11.06
C TRP A 124 22.14 18.91 -12.28
N PHE A 125 22.68 20.12 -12.38
CA PHE A 125 23.58 20.52 -13.46
C PHE A 125 24.84 19.63 -13.52
N TRP A 126 25.50 19.40 -12.37
CA TRP A 126 26.69 18.56 -12.30
C TRP A 126 26.40 17.10 -12.62
N LEU A 127 25.28 16.56 -12.15
CA LEU A 127 24.87 15.20 -12.47
C LEU A 127 24.63 15.01 -13.98
N LEU A 128 23.94 15.97 -14.62
CA LEU A 128 23.72 15.95 -16.07
C LEU A 128 25.05 15.98 -16.84
N GLY A 129 25.95 16.89 -16.45
CA GLY A 129 27.28 17.01 -17.05
C GLY A 129 28.10 15.73 -16.90
N TYR A 130 28.08 15.11 -15.73
CA TYR A 130 28.78 13.85 -15.45
C TYR A 130 28.31 12.70 -16.36
N LEU A 131 26.99 12.49 -16.46
CA LEU A 131 26.42 11.41 -17.28
C LEU A 131 26.61 11.68 -18.78
N SER A 132 26.45 12.93 -19.22
CA SER A 132 26.72 13.33 -20.60
C SER A 132 28.20 13.16 -20.95
N GLY A 133 29.10 13.41 -20.00
CA GLY A 133 30.53 13.14 -20.12
C GLY A 133 30.84 11.66 -20.31
N LYS A 134 30.13 10.75 -19.61
CA LYS A 134 30.24 9.31 -19.84
C LYS A 134 29.77 8.89 -21.23
N ALA A 135 28.68 9.49 -21.71
CA ALA A 135 28.20 9.25 -23.07
C ALA A 135 29.25 9.67 -24.11
N LEU A 136 29.84 10.86 -23.96
CA LEU A 136 30.92 11.34 -24.83
C LEU A 136 32.14 10.42 -24.78
N ALA A 137 32.56 9.98 -23.59
CA ALA A 137 33.69 9.07 -23.43
C ALA A 137 33.45 7.72 -24.11
N ALA A 138 32.26 7.13 -23.94
CA ALA A 138 31.87 5.88 -24.60
C ALA A 138 31.83 6.03 -26.13
N LEU A 139 31.30 7.14 -26.63
CA LEU A 139 31.24 7.43 -28.06
C LEU A 139 32.65 7.53 -28.66
N LYS A 140 33.57 8.22 -28.00
CA LYS A 140 34.98 8.31 -28.42
C LYS A 140 35.69 6.96 -28.40
N ALA A 141 35.26 6.04 -27.53
CA ALA A 141 35.78 4.68 -27.46
C ALA A 141 35.14 3.72 -28.48
N GLY A 142 34.13 4.16 -29.24
CA GLY A 142 33.40 3.31 -30.19
C GLY A 142 32.39 2.35 -29.55
N ASP A 143 32.12 2.47 -28.24
CA ASP A 143 31.19 1.61 -27.51
C ASP A 143 29.74 2.12 -27.68
N GLN A 144 29.08 1.63 -28.72
CA GLN A 144 27.73 2.06 -29.12
C GLN A 144 26.67 1.75 -28.06
N GLU A 145 26.79 0.62 -27.36
CA GLU A 145 25.83 0.22 -26.33
C GLU A 145 25.89 1.15 -25.12
N LYS A 146 27.11 1.38 -24.58
CA LYS A 146 27.28 2.32 -23.46
C LYS A 146 26.96 3.75 -23.84
N THR A 147 27.25 4.15 -25.09
CA THR A 147 26.86 5.47 -25.59
C THR A 147 25.36 5.64 -25.49
N ARG A 148 24.57 4.73 -26.08
CA ARG A 148 23.11 4.79 -26.03
C ARG A 148 22.59 4.80 -24.60
N HIS A 149 23.11 3.90 -23.76
CA HIS A 149 22.73 3.83 -22.35
C HIS A 149 23.00 5.15 -21.60
N HIS A 150 24.19 5.75 -21.72
CA HIS A 150 24.50 7.00 -21.02
C HIS A 150 23.76 8.23 -21.55
N ILE A 151 23.41 8.27 -22.85
CA ILE A 151 22.51 9.31 -23.37
C ILE A 151 21.14 9.16 -22.71
N ILE A 152 20.60 7.95 -22.60
CA ILE A 152 19.34 7.66 -21.91
C ILE A 152 19.42 8.07 -20.42
N SER A 153 20.48 7.69 -19.71
CA SER A 153 20.68 8.08 -18.30
C SER A 153 20.73 9.60 -18.11
N SER A 154 21.30 10.34 -19.08
CA SER A 154 21.34 11.81 -19.04
C SER A 154 19.95 12.43 -19.23
N ALA A 155 19.14 11.89 -20.14
CA ALA A 155 17.77 12.33 -20.36
C ALA A 155 16.85 11.95 -19.18
N ALA A 156 17.07 10.80 -18.53
CA ALA A 156 16.38 10.41 -17.32
C ALA A 156 16.60 11.41 -16.17
N VAL A 157 17.81 11.95 -16.03
CA VAL A 157 18.11 13.02 -15.06
C VAL A 157 17.33 14.29 -15.37
N LEU A 158 17.27 14.72 -16.64
CA LEU A 158 16.46 15.89 -17.03
C LEU A 158 14.99 15.70 -16.70
N ARG A 159 14.44 14.50 -16.91
CA ARG A 159 13.05 14.16 -16.58
C ARG A 159 12.80 14.21 -15.07
N ASN A 160 13.70 13.64 -14.26
CA ASN A 160 13.59 13.69 -12.80
C ASN A 160 13.77 15.11 -12.26
N TRP A 161 14.65 15.91 -12.86
CA TRP A 161 14.81 17.33 -12.54
C TRP A 161 13.55 18.13 -12.87
N HIS A 162 12.96 17.92 -14.04
CA HIS A 162 11.68 18.54 -14.42
C HIS A 162 10.59 18.20 -13.40
N ARG A 163 10.45 16.92 -13.03
CA ARG A 163 9.48 16.46 -12.01
C ARG A 163 9.74 17.08 -10.64
N HIS A 164 11.00 17.28 -10.27
CA HIS A 164 11.39 17.96 -9.04
C HIS A 164 10.90 19.40 -9.02
N ILE A 165 11.09 20.16 -10.11
CA ILE A 165 10.63 21.55 -10.24
C ILE A 165 9.09 21.61 -10.34
N ALA A 166 8.47 20.69 -11.08
CA ALA A 166 7.02 20.64 -11.28
C ALA A 166 6.24 20.17 -10.04
N GLY A 167 6.92 19.70 -8.98
CA GLY A 167 6.28 19.24 -7.75
C GLY A 167 5.53 17.90 -7.88
N GLU A 168 5.67 17.19 -9.00
CA GLU A 168 4.98 15.90 -9.26
C GLU A 168 5.45 14.75 -8.34
N LEU A 169 6.58 14.93 -7.65
CA LEU A 169 7.17 13.98 -6.70
C LEU A 169 6.73 14.21 -5.23
N THR A 170 5.63 14.92 -5.00
CA THR A 170 5.17 15.32 -3.65
C THR A 170 4.04 14.46 -3.06
N SER A 171 3.51 13.48 -3.79
CA SER A 171 2.25 12.81 -3.44
C SER A 171 2.27 11.90 -2.19
N MET A 172 3.43 11.58 -1.61
CA MET A 172 3.52 11.04 -0.25
C MET A 172 4.74 11.61 0.48
N ARG A 173 4.52 12.60 1.36
CA ARG A 173 5.56 13.19 2.23
C ARG A 173 5.05 13.38 3.66
N PRO A 174 5.16 12.39 4.56
CA PRO A 174 5.06 12.65 5.99
C PRO A 174 6.28 13.45 6.46
N GLY A 175 6.08 14.68 6.94
CA GLY A 175 7.07 15.41 7.75
C GLY A 175 8.01 16.42 7.06
N ILE A 176 7.80 16.79 5.79
CA ILE A 176 8.57 17.88 5.14
C ILE A 176 7.63 18.86 4.46
N ASP A 177 7.60 20.10 4.94
CA ASP A 177 6.79 21.20 4.40
C ASP A 177 7.41 21.75 3.08
N PRO A 178 6.70 21.67 1.93
CA PRO A 178 7.14 22.27 0.67
C PRO A 178 7.32 23.79 0.73
N ILE A 179 6.51 24.48 1.54
CA ILE A 179 6.52 25.96 1.68
C ILE A 179 7.79 26.42 2.38
N ALA A 180 8.26 25.67 3.38
CA ALA A 180 9.51 25.96 4.09
C ALA A 180 10.75 25.96 3.19
N ARG A 181 10.65 25.49 1.94
CA ARG A 181 11.75 25.42 0.96
C ARG A 181 11.57 26.34 -0.26
N GLY A 182 10.56 27.22 -0.24
CA GLY A 182 10.34 28.20 -1.32
C GLY A 182 9.80 27.61 -2.63
N ILE A 183 9.25 26.39 -2.59
CA ILE A 183 8.56 25.79 -3.75
C ILE A 183 7.08 26.15 -3.63
N GLU A 184 6.59 27.02 -4.51
CA GLU A 184 5.17 27.36 -4.58
C GLU A 184 4.34 26.11 -4.87
N SER A 185 3.42 25.76 -3.97
CA SER A 185 2.43 24.73 -4.23
C SER A 185 1.44 25.24 -5.28
N ARG A 186 1.64 24.94 -6.56
CA ARG A 186 0.56 25.07 -7.52
C ARG A 186 -0.47 23.99 -7.22
N GLY A 187 -1.46 24.34 -6.42
CA GLY A 187 -2.76 23.68 -6.49
C GLY A 187 -3.18 23.72 -7.96
N ARG A 188 -3.48 22.57 -8.55
CA ARG A 188 -4.19 22.54 -9.82
C ARG A 188 -5.55 23.18 -9.55
N ASP A 189 -5.69 24.45 -9.85
CA ASP A 189 -6.98 25.11 -9.90
C ASP A 189 -7.79 24.36 -10.96
N LEU A 190 -8.81 23.64 -10.49
CA LEU A 190 -9.69 22.78 -11.28
C LEU A 190 -10.57 23.56 -12.27
N GLU A 191 -10.34 24.86 -12.46
CA GLU A 191 -11.16 25.74 -13.32
C GLU A 191 -10.62 25.86 -14.76
N GLU A 192 -9.38 25.48 -15.05
CA GLU A 192 -8.78 25.68 -16.38
C GLU A 192 -9.07 24.56 -17.40
N ILE A 193 -9.81 23.51 -17.00
CA ILE A 193 -10.24 22.42 -17.91
C ILE A 193 -11.65 22.69 -18.50
N ALA A 194 -12.30 23.80 -18.13
CA ALA A 194 -13.70 24.10 -18.52
C ALA A 194 -13.88 25.30 -19.46
N ARG A 195 -12.91 25.61 -20.33
CA ARG A 195 -13.08 26.52 -21.48
C ARG A 195 -12.37 25.98 -22.71
#